data_AF-A0A367IP61-F1
#
_entry.id   AF-A0A367IP61-F1
#
_cell.length_a   1.000
_cell.length_b   1.000
_cell.length_c   1.000
_cell.angle_alpha   90.00
_cell.angle_beta   90.00
_cell.angle_gamma   90.00
#
_symmetry.space_group_name_H-M   'P 1'
#
loop_
_entity.id
_entity.type
_entity.pdbx_description
1 polymer ?
#
loop_
_entity_poly.entity_id
_entity_poly.type
_entity_poly.pdbx_seq_one_letter_code
_entity_poly.pdbx_strand_id
1 'polypeptide(L)'
;MNVFLTSSTRLESNQLPIVGASSSNGFIPSRSTRVFIEKRKLEEIEIITKVNTQFDGIRSSNQHLLYPFDEHAQLRQLRSKFDRLSAYLCYRFLSRFTNAVRTRPWTIWAIADRSHNQDRDSSVVAASKLFKHITTQVWNNGAVASLNIVTSLKRQCKQGGRVEEIFDRIEGLYEDNISTITVIGNKELNKLLKNLASLLSSVIANGNEQISRNIQHVFNDA
;
A
#
# COMPACT_ATOMS: atom_id res chain seq x y z
N MET A 1 -10.23 18.96 -5.45
CA MET A 1 -10.08 17.84 -4.48
C MET A 1 -9.69 16.60 -5.25
N ASN A 2 -8.47 16.08 -5.09
CA ASN A 2 -8.03 14.85 -5.79
C ASN A 2 -8.44 13.65 -4.94
N VAL A 3 -9.66 13.17 -5.12
CA VAL A 3 -10.13 11.91 -4.51
C VAL A 3 -9.53 10.76 -5.33
N PHE A 4 -8.63 10.00 -4.71
CA PHE A 4 -8.10 8.78 -5.33
C PHE A 4 -9.01 7.62 -4.96
N LEU A 5 -9.91 7.28 -5.88
CA LEU A 5 -10.67 6.05 -5.79
C LEU A 5 -9.70 4.88 -5.99
N THR A 6 -9.67 3.97 -5.02
CA THR A 6 -8.77 2.80 -5.03
C THR A 6 -9.38 1.61 -5.75
N SER A 7 -10.71 1.59 -5.83
CA SER A 7 -11.50 0.69 -6.66
C SER A 7 -12.92 1.22 -6.79
N SER A 8 -13.61 0.86 -7.86
CA SER A 8 -15.01 1.23 -8.10
C SER A 8 -15.70 0.21 -9.00
N THR A 9 -16.95 -0.11 -8.71
CA THR A 9 -17.82 -0.91 -9.58
C THR A 9 -19.09 -0.11 -9.87
N ARG A 10 -19.68 -0.34 -11.04
CA ARG A 10 -20.96 0.25 -11.46
C ARG A 10 -21.99 -0.87 -11.45
N LEU A 11 -23.07 -0.70 -10.70
CA LEU A 11 -24.09 -1.74 -10.55
C LEU A 11 -25.08 -1.74 -11.73
N GLU A 12 -25.23 -0.60 -12.38
CA GLU A 12 -26.12 -0.39 -13.53
C GLU A 12 -25.54 -0.92 -14.84
N SER A 13 -24.26 -1.26 -14.87
CA SER A 13 -23.57 -1.76 -16.06
C SER A 13 -22.78 -3.00 -15.70
N ASN A 14 -22.84 -4.04 -16.52
CA ASN A 14 -22.05 -5.27 -16.33
C ASN A 14 -20.56 -5.07 -16.72
N GLN A 15 -19.97 -3.97 -16.29
CA GLN A 15 -18.57 -3.63 -16.52
C GLN A 15 -17.72 -4.22 -15.40
N LEU A 16 -16.51 -4.65 -15.76
CA LEU A 16 -15.55 -5.12 -14.76
C LEU A 16 -15.27 -4.02 -13.73
N PRO A 17 -15.14 -4.38 -12.43
CA PRO A 17 -14.72 -3.45 -11.41
C PRO A 17 -13.36 -2.87 -11.80
N ILE A 18 -13.17 -1.55 -11.65
CA ILE A 18 -11.83 -0.98 -11.81
C ILE A 18 -11.11 -1.06 -10.47
N VAL A 19 -9.88 -1.58 -10.49
CA VAL A 19 -9.00 -1.69 -9.32
C VAL A 19 -7.71 -0.91 -9.57
N GLY A 20 -7.33 -0.05 -8.61
CA GLY A 20 -6.13 0.77 -8.68
C GLY A 20 -6.43 2.27 -8.70
N ALA A 21 -5.43 3.08 -9.05
CA ALA A 21 -5.61 4.52 -9.20
C ALA A 21 -6.48 4.78 -10.44
N SER A 22 -7.77 4.90 -10.22
CA SER A 22 -8.78 5.00 -11.26
C SER A 22 -9.41 6.39 -11.26
N SER A 23 -9.87 6.82 -12.44
CA SER A 23 -10.92 7.83 -12.54
C SER A 23 -12.20 7.28 -11.91
N SER A 24 -13.25 8.08 -11.86
CA SER A 24 -14.57 7.70 -11.35
C SER A 24 -15.28 6.57 -12.12
N ASN A 25 -14.57 5.74 -12.90
CA ASN A 25 -15.13 4.71 -13.77
C ASN A 25 -16.20 5.28 -14.73
N GLY A 26 -15.93 6.46 -15.27
CA GLY A 26 -16.90 7.18 -16.12
C GLY A 26 -18.07 7.81 -15.37
N PHE A 27 -18.16 7.68 -14.04
CA PHE A 27 -19.15 8.38 -13.23
C PHE A 27 -18.82 9.87 -13.15
N ILE A 28 -19.71 10.73 -13.62
CA ILE A 28 -19.55 12.18 -13.51
C ILE A 28 -20.50 12.67 -12.43
N PRO A 29 -20.01 13.00 -11.21
CA PRO A 29 -20.87 13.49 -10.16
C PRO A 29 -21.49 14.84 -10.57
N SER A 30 -22.75 15.03 -10.22
CA SER A 30 -23.49 16.28 -10.41
C SER A 30 -24.01 16.79 -9.07
N ARG A 31 -24.63 17.99 -9.06
CA ARG A 31 -25.29 18.50 -7.86
C ARG A 31 -26.46 17.64 -7.38
N SER A 32 -27.01 16.77 -8.22
CA SER A 32 -28.08 15.84 -7.85
C SER A 32 -27.56 14.47 -7.38
N THR A 33 -26.25 14.22 -7.46
CA THR A 33 -25.64 13.00 -6.93
C THR A 33 -25.85 12.91 -5.42
N ARG A 34 -26.44 11.80 -4.97
CA ARG A 34 -26.56 11.46 -3.55
C ARG A 34 -25.50 10.44 -3.18
N VAL A 35 -24.78 10.69 -2.09
CA VAL A 35 -23.80 9.77 -1.53
C VAL A 35 -24.45 9.06 -0.35
N PHE A 36 -24.50 7.73 -0.42
CA PHE A 36 -25.00 6.90 0.67
C PHE A 36 -23.81 6.23 1.36
N ILE A 37 -23.85 6.23 2.68
CA ILE A 37 -22.83 5.60 3.53
C ILE A 37 -23.55 4.60 4.42
N GLU A 38 -23.00 3.39 4.52
CA GLU A 38 -23.54 2.37 5.41
C GLU A 38 -23.34 2.79 6.87
N LYS A 39 -24.44 3.15 7.56
CA LYS A 39 -24.40 3.67 8.94
C LYS A 39 -23.66 2.75 9.91
N ARG A 40 -23.91 1.44 9.79
CA ARG A 40 -23.24 0.40 10.61
C ARG A 40 -21.71 0.49 10.52
N LYS A 41 -21.15 0.82 9.34
CA LYS A 41 -19.71 0.95 9.16
C LYS A 41 -19.14 2.20 9.82
N LEU A 42 -19.90 3.29 9.84
CA LEU A 42 -19.52 4.48 10.61
C LEU A 42 -19.50 4.19 12.12
N GLU A 43 -20.51 3.47 12.61
CA GLU A 43 -20.60 3.06 14.01
C GLU A 43 -19.43 2.12 14.39
N GLU A 44 -19.08 1.14 13.55
CA GLU A 44 -17.91 0.26 13.74
C GLU A 44 -16.60 1.06 13.84
N ILE A 45 -16.39 2.04 12.95
CA ILE A 45 -15.19 2.90 12.99
C ILE A 45 -15.15 3.75 14.26
N GLU A 46 -16.28 4.31 14.69
CA GLU A 46 -16.37 5.13 15.89
C GLU A 46 -15.99 4.33 17.15
N ILE A 47 -16.47 3.08 17.25
CA ILE A 47 -16.11 2.16 18.34
C ILE A 47 -14.61 1.88 18.34
N ILE A 48 -14.03 1.48 17.20
CA ILE A 48 -12.59 1.19 17.08
C ILE A 48 -11.74 2.42 17.44
N THR A 49 -12.19 3.61 17.06
CA THR A 49 -11.49 4.87 17.34
C THR A 49 -11.49 5.19 18.83
N LYS A 50 -12.62 5.04 19.52
CA LYS A 50 -12.76 5.32 20.96
C LYS A 50 -12.04 4.31 21.86
N VAL A 51 -11.97 3.05 21.45
CA VAL A 51 -11.25 2.00 22.23
C VAL A 51 -9.73 2.24 22.19
N ASN A 52 -9.20 2.71 21.06
CA ASN A 52 -7.76 2.90 20.89
C ASN A 52 -7.21 4.17 21.58
N THR A 53 -8.06 5.14 21.94
CA THR A 53 -7.64 6.33 22.70
C THR A 53 -7.28 6.07 24.17
N GLN A 54 -7.46 4.83 24.67
CA GLN A 54 -7.22 4.47 26.08
C GLN A 54 -5.85 3.82 26.35
N PHE A 55 -5.08 3.47 25.30
CA PHE A 55 -3.76 2.83 25.40
C PHE A 55 -2.64 3.80 25.04
N ASP A 56 -2.53 4.91 25.78
CA ASP A 56 -1.40 5.82 25.66
C ASP A 56 -0.25 5.36 26.57
N GLY A 57 0.90 5.05 25.97
CA GLY A 57 2.11 4.70 26.74
C GLY A 57 3.31 4.32 25.89
N ILE A 58 3.19 3.38 24.94
CA ILE A 58 4.35 2.87 24.16
C ILE A 58 4.00 2.56 22.69
N ARG A 59 2.72 2.57 22.29
CA ARG A 59 2.29 2.38 20.88
C ARG A 59 1.55 3.62 20.34
N SER A 60 2.25 4.74 20.17
CA SER A 60 1.66 5.95 19.56
C SER A 60 1.43 5.84 18.03
N SER A 61 1.24 4.64 17.48
CA SER A 61 0.67 4.48 16.14
C SER A 61 -0.83 4.28 16.27
N ASN A 62 -1.56 5.40 16.30
CA ASN A 62 -3.02 5.53 16.15
C ASN A 62 -3.51 5.01 14.79
N GLN A 63 -3.15 3.78 14.43
CA GLN A 63 -3.59 3.17 13.20
C GLN A 63 -4.84 2.38 13.51
N HIS A 64 -5.96 2.90 13.00
CA HIS A 64 -7.23 2.21 12.98
C HIS A 64 -7.10 1.02 12.01
N LEU A 65 -6.44 -0.04 12.47
CA LEU A 65 -6.37 -1.30 11.76
C LEU A 65 -7.75 -1.95 11.85
N LEU A 66 -8.45 -1.98 10.72
CA LEU A 66 -9.78 -2.59 10.62
C LEU A 66 -9.66 -4.11 10.58
N TYR A 67 -8.53 -4.63 10.07
CA TYR A 67 -8.21 -6.04 9.97
C TYR A 67 -6.74 -6.31 10.34
N PRO A 68 -6.43 -6.78 11.56
CA PRO A 68 -5.04 -6.97 12.02
C PRO A 68 -4.20 -7.97 11.19
N PHE A 69 -4.86 -8.85 10.43
CA PHE A 69 -4.17 -9.83 9.58
C PHE A 69 -3.71 -9.28 8.23
N ASP A 70 -4.05 -8.03 7.87
CA ASP A 70 -3.74 -7.45 6.55
C ASP A 70 -3.32 -5.98 6.58
N GLU A 71 -2.66 -5.55 7.66
CA GLU A 71 -2.30 -4.16 7.94
C GLU A 71 -1.71 -3.42 6.73
N HIS A 72 -0.76 -4.02 6.01
CA HIS A 72 -0.12 -3.40 4.84
C HIS A 72 -1.06 -3.26 3.62
N ALA A 73 -2.09 -4.08 3.51
CA ALA A 73 -3.10 -3.95 2.46
C ALA A 73 -4.04 -2.76 2.72
N GLN A 74 -4.15 -2.31 3.97
CA GLN A 74 -4.96 -1.16 4.37
C GLN A 74 -4.27 0.20 4.07
N LEU A 75 -2.98 0.19 3.73
CA LEU A 75 -2.26 1.39 3.31
C LEU A 75 -2.76 1.90 1.97
N ARG A 76 -2.80 3.23 1.83
CA ARG A 76 -3.07 3.86 0.54
C ARG A 76 -1.97 3.49 -0.47
N GLN A 77 -2.36 3.15 -1.70
CA GLN A 77 -1.40 3.06 -2.80
C GLN A 77 -0.90 4.48 -3.11
N LEU A 78 0.36 4.73 -2.77
CA LEU A 78 1.04 6.00 -3.02
C LEU A 78 2.15 5.80 -4.03
N ARG A 79 2.43 6.85 -4.80
CA ARG A 79 3.58 6.92 -5.71
C ARG A 79 4.62 7.95 -5.26
N SER A 80 4.42 8.58 -4.10
CA SER A 80 5.28 9.66 -3.59
C SER A 80 4.97 10.00 -2.14
N LYS A 81 5.78 10.92 -1.58
CA LYS A 81 5.68 11.45 -0.21
C LYS A 81 6.02 10.43 0.87
N PHE A 82 6.90 9.50 0.56
CA PHE A 82 7.41 8.50 1.50
C PHE A 82 8.25 9.13 2.63
N ASP A 83 8.65 10.39 2.49
CA ASP A 83 9.25 11.20 3.55
C ASP A 83 8.26 11.70 4.61
N ARG A 84 6.95 11.41 4.49
CA ARG A 84 5.90 11.96 5.35
C ARG A 84 5.20 10.87 6.14
N LEU A 85 4.97 11.08 7.44
CA LEU A 85 4.20 10.18 8.30
C LEU A 85 2.81 9.85 7.74
N SER A 86 2.15 10.86 7.13
CA SER A 86 0.83 10.69 6.52
C SER A 86 0.79 9.66 5.39
N ALA A 87 1.94 9.29 4.79
CA ALA A 87 1.99 8.27 3.75
C ALA A 87 1.77 6.85 4.29
N TYR A 88 1.93 6.65 5.60
CA TYR A 88 1.89 5.37 6.26
C TYR A 88 0.60 5.15 7.06
N LEU A 89 -0.41 5.98 6.82
CA LEU A 89 -1.73 5.86 7.45
C LEU A 89 -2.59 4.83 6.70
N CYS A 90 -3.26 3.98 7.48
CA CYS A 90 -4.20 2.98 6.98
C CYS A 90 -5.55 3.65 6.67
N TYR A 91 -5.90 3.71 5.39
CA TYR A 91 -7.10 4.39 4.89
C TYR A 91 -7.96 3.52 3.98
N ARG A 92 -7.53 2.31 3.67
CA ARG A 92 -8.30 1.39 2.84
C ARG A 92 -9.12 0.48 3.73
N PHE A 93 -10.39 0.39 3.39
CA PHE A 93 -11.30 -0.58 3.92
C PHE A 93 -11.61 -1.62 2.83
N LEU A 94 -11.76 -2.87 3.26
CA LEU A 94 -12.17 -3.96 2.39
C LEU A 94 -13.59 -4.37 2.79
N SER A 95 -14.46 -4.55 1.81
CA SER A 95 -15.78 -5.12 2.05
C SER A 95 -15.69 -6.63 2.21
N ARG A 96 -16.81 -7.27 2.62
CA ARG A 96 -16.92 -8.74 2.65
C ARG A 96 -16.55 -9.42 1.33
N PHE A 97 -16.73 -8.72 0.21
CA PHE A 97 -16.43 -9.24 -1.14
C PHE A 97 -14.96 -9.09 -1.52
N THR A 98 -14.26 -8.10 -0.95
CA THR A 98 -12.86 -7.79 -1.29
C THR A 98 -11.86 -8.15 -0.18
N ASN A 99 -12.31 -8.80 0.90
CA ASN A 99 -11.46 -9.16 2.04
C ASN A 99 -10.64 -10.46 1.81
N ALA A 100 -10.94 -11.23 0.76
CA ALA A 100 -10.15 -12.42 0.41
C ALA A 100 -8.84 -12.04 -0.28
N VAL A 101 -7.76 -12.79 -0.04
CA VAL A 101 -6.44 -12.56 -0.67
C VAL A 101 -6.55 -12.50 -2.21
N ARG A 102 -7.44 -13.33 -2.78
CA ARG A 102 -7.70 -13.41 -4.23
C ARG A 102 -8.42 -12.18 -4.80
N THR A 103 -9.12 -11.40 -3.98
CA THR A 103 -9.89 -10.21 -4.38
C THR A 103 -9.31 -8.90 -3.87
N ARG A 104 -8.25 -8.95 -3.04
CA ARG A 104 -7.53 -7.75 -2.63
C ARG A 104 -6.77 -7.13 -3.81
N PRO A 105 -6.63 -5.80 -3.88
CA PRO A 105 -5.74 -5.16 -4.83
C PRO A 105 -4.26 -5.49 -4.59
N TRP A 106 -3.47 -5.49 -5.66
CA TRP A 106 -2.02 -5.42 -5.62
C TRP A 106 -1.59 -3.98 -5.30
N THR A 107 -0.59 -3.85 -4.43
CA THR A 107 0.00 -2.58 -4.00
C THR A 107 1.50 -2.73 -3.83
N ILE A 108 2.25 -1.63 -3.77
CA ILE A 108 3.68 -1.68 -3.43
C ILE A 108 3.92 -2.33 -2.05
N TRP A 109 2.92 -2.31 -1.17
CA TRP A 109 2.96 -2.83 0.19
C TRP A 109 2.72 -4.35 0.28
N ALA A 110 1.96 -4.91 -0.66
CA ALA A 110 1.40 -6.26 -0.54
C ALA A 110 1.77 -7.23 -1.68
N ILE A 111 2.60 -6.81 -2.65
CA ILE A 111 3.11 -7.75 -3.68
C ILE A 111 3.90 -8.89 -3.03
N ALA A 112 4.76 -8.56 -2.06
CA ALA A 112 5.59 -9.56 -1.36
C ALA A 112 4.76 -10.64 -0.65
N ASP A 113 3.51 -10.35 -0.29
CA ASP A 113 2.62 -11.30 0.41
C ASP A 113 1.93 -12.28 -0.56
N ARG A 114 2.09 -12.07 -1.88
CA ARG A 114 1.45 -12.88 -2.93
C ARG A 114 2.42 -13.76 -3.70
N SER A 115 3.73 -13.53 -3.58
CA SER A 115 4.70 -14.32 -4.33
C SER A 115 4.65 -15.77 -3.87
N HIS A 116 4.24 -16.68 -4.76
CA HIS A 116 4.45 -18.11 -4.56
C HIS A 116 5.95 -18.40 -4.43
N ASN A 117 6.30 -19.52 -3.78
CA ASN A 117 7.68 -19.85 -3.41
C ASN A 117 8.73 -19.81 -4.55
N GLN A 118 8.30 -19.84 -5.82
CA GLN A 118 9.18 -19.77 -6.99
C GLN A 118 9.46 -18.34 -7.51
N ASP A 119 8.68 -17.33 -7.10
CA ASP A 119 8.82 -15.90 -7.49
C ASP A 119 9.54 -15.04 -6.43
N ARG A 120 10.01 -15.66 -5.34
CA ARG A 120 10.62 -14.99 -4.17
C ARG A 120 11.89 -14.20 -4.50
N ASP A 121 12.54 -14.53 -5.61
CA ASP A 121 13.81 -13.94 -6.08
C ASP A 121 13.61 -12.94 -7.23
N SER A 122 12.39 -12.38 -7.35
CA SER A 122 12.17 -11.28 -8.27
C SER A 122 12.50 -9.93 -7.61
N SER A 123 13.19 -9.08 -8.34
CA SER A 123 13.46 -7.69 -7.94
C SER A 123 12.18 -6.92 -7.50
N VAL A 124 11.02 -7.28 -8.04
CA VAL A 124 9.73 -6.70 -7.66
C VAL A 124 9.36 -7.06 -6.22
N VAL A 125 9.56 -8.32 -5.82
CA VAL A 125 9.31 -8.78 -4.46
C VAL A 125 10.29 -8.12 -3.49
N ALA A 126 11.57 -8.02 -3.84
CA ALA A 126 12.56 -7.30 -3.03
C ALA A 126 12.17 -5.83 -2.81
N ALA A 127 11.74 -5.13 -3.86
CA ALA A 127 11.24 -3.76 -3.76
C ALA A 127 10.00 -3.64 -2.86
N SER A 128 9.04 -4.57 -2.98
CA SER A 128 7.85 -4.59 -2.13
C SER A 128 8.20 -4.87 -0.66
N LYS A 129 9.15 -5.77 -0.38
CA LYS A 129 9.68 -6.01 0.96
C LYS A 129 10.33 -4.76 1.55
N LEU A 130 11.03 -3.96 0.74
CA LEU A 130 11.59 -2.68 1.19
C LEU A 130 10.49 -1.72 1.66
N PHE A 131 9.45 -1.52 0.85
CA PHE A 131 8.31 -0.69 1.21
C PHE A 131 7.60 -1.18 2.48
N LYS A 132 7.43 -2.50 2.60
CA LYS A 132 6.82 -3.14 3.78
C LYS A 132 7.65 -2.88 5.04
N HIS A 133 8.96 -3.07 4.98
CA HIS A 133 9.87 -2.81 6.10
C HIS A 133 9.86 -1.35 6.52
N ILE A 134 9.96 -0.42 5.56
CA ILE A 134 9.90 1.01 5.84
C ILE A 134 8.61 1.35 6.59
N THR A 135 7.49 0.80 6.12
CA THR A 135 6.20 0.99 6.77
C THR A 135 6.23 0.49 8.22
N THR A 136 6.66 -0.75 8.45
CA THR A 136 6.78 -1.31 9.80
C THR A 136 7.69 -0.48 10.69
N GLN A 137 8.79 0.05 10.16
CA GLN A 137 9.68 0.95 10.89
C GLN A 137 8.98 2.26 11.28
N VAL A 138 8.21 2.86 10.37
CA VAL A 138 7.43 4.08 10.67
C VAL A 138 6.31 3.81 11.67
N TRP A 139 5.69 2.64 11.63
CA TRP A 139 4.63 2.28 12.59
C TRP A 139 5.17 2.05 14.00
N ASN A 140 6.36 1.46 14.10
CA ASN A 140 6.98 1.15 15.39
C ASN A 140 7.73 2.34 15.98
N ASN A 141 8.38 3.15 15.14
CA ASN A 141 9.34 4.17 15.57
C ASN A 141 8.94 5.60 15.16
N GLY A 142 7.82 5.78 14.47
CA GLY A 142 7.32 7.11 14.08
C GLY A 142 8.33 7.90 13.26
N ALA A 143 8.60 9.14 13.70
CA ALA A 143 9.50 10.06 13.00
C ALA A 143 10.97 9.63 13.01
N VAL A 144 11.39 8.77 13.94
CA VAL A 144 12.78 8.29 14.06
C VAL A 144 13.01 6.95 13.35
N ALA A 145 12.06 6.53 12.50
CA ALA A 145 12.18 5.31 11.72
C ALA A 145 13.43 5.30 10.84
N SER A 146 14.15 4.17 10.89
CA SER A 146 15.41 3.97 10.16
C SER A 146 15.34 2.76 9.24
N LEU A 147 16.15 2.79 8.17
CA LEU A 147 16.22 1.75 7.16
C LEU A 147 17.62 1.13 7.13
N ASN A 148 17.68 -0.21 7.21
CA ASN A 148 18.93 -0.98 7.31
C ASN A 148 18.95 -2.30 6.52
N ILE A 149 17.88 -2.64 5.79
CA ILE A 149 17.75 -3.95 5.11
C ILE A 149 18.11 -3.91 3.62
N VAL A 150 18.56 -2.78 3.10
CA VAL A 150 18.72 -2.58 1.65
C VAL A 150 19.71 -3.58 1.06
N THR A 151 20.84 -3.81 1.74
CA THR A 151 21.87 -4.76 1.31
C THR A 151 21.37 -6.20 1.22
N SER A 152 20.55 -6.64 2.17
CA SER A 152 20.00 -8.00 2.15
C SER A 152 18.92 -8.18 1.07
N LEU A 153 18.15 -7.13 0.79
CA LEU A 153 17.17 -7.13 -0.29
C LEU A 153 17.82 -7.04 -1.67
N LYS A 154 18.92 -6.30 -1.80
CA LYS A 154 19.70 -6.18 -3.05
C LYS A 154 20.22 -7.52 -3.55
N ARG A 155 20.65 -8.40 -2.65
CA ARG A 155 21.09 -9.76 -3.00
C ARG A 155 19.99 -10.63 -3.62
N GLN A 156 18.71 -10.25 -3.48
CA GLN A 156 17.57 -10.93 -4.10
C GLN A 156 17.20 -10.33 -5.47
N CYS A 157 17.88 -9.27 -5.92
CA CYS A 157 17.61 -8.64 -7.20
C CYS A 157 18.39 -9.30 -8.32
N LYS A 158 17.85 -9.21 -9.54
CA LYS A 158 18.59 -9.54 -10.76
C LYS A 158 19.76 -8.56 -10.93
N GLN A 159 20.96 -9.12 -11.12
CA GLN A 159 22.19 -8.35 -11.35
C GLN A 159 22.07 -7.44 -12.60
N GLY A 160 22.53 -6.18 -12.48
CA GLY A 160 22.40 -5.13 -13.48
C GLY A 160 20.96 -4.65 -13.68
N GLY A 161 20.04 -4.98 -12.77
CA GLY A 161 18.63 -4.62 -12.88
C GLY A 161 18.35 -3.22 -12.35
N ARG A 162 17.36 -2.52 -12.95
CA ARG A 162 16.95 -1.16 -12.52
C ARG A 162 16.57 -1.04 -11.03
N VAL A 163 16.06 -2.11 -10.43
CA VAL A 163 15.75 -2.13 -8.99
C VAL A 163 17.02 -2.21 -8.17
N GLU A 164 17.97 -3.05 -8.58
CA GLU A 164 19.29 -3.16 -7.95
C GLU A 164 20.03 -1.82 -8.01
N GLU A 165 20.05 -1.16 -9.16
CA GLU A 165 20.65 0.18 -9.33
C GLU A 165 20.05 1.23 -8.37
N ILE A 166 18.74 1.15 -8.10
CA ILE A 166 18.10 2.03 -7.13
C ILE A 166 18.53 1.65 -5.71
N PHE A 167 18.65 0.36 -5.40
CA PHE A 167 19.16 -0.08 -4.10
C PHE A 167 20.62 0.34 -3.88
N ASP A 168 21.48 0.27 -4.90
CA ASP A 168 22.85 0.81 -4.84
C ASP A 168 22.85 2.29 -4.47
N ARG A 169 21.97 3.08 -5.09
CA ARG A 169 21.83 4.50 -4.77
C ARG A 169 21.29 4.74 -3.36
N ILE A 170 20.44 3.86 -2.84
CA ILE A 170 19.95 3.95 -1.47
C ILE A 170 21.08 3.59 -0.48
N GLU A 171 21.87 2.55 -0.76
CA GLU A 171 23.06 2.22 0.03
C GLU A 171 24.06 3.38 0.04
N GLY A 172 24.22 4.08 -1.09
CA GLY A 172 25.07 5.27 -1.18
C GLY A 172 24.56 6.49 -0.41
N LEU A 173 23.36 6.44 0.19
CA LEU A 173 22.89 7.49 1.13
C LEU A 173 23.33 7.23 2.57
N TYR A 174 23.96 6.10 2.85
CA TYR A 174 24.43 5.77 4.19
C TYR A 174 25.65 6.63 4.50
N GLU A 175 25.68 7.24 5.69
CA GLU A 175 26.85 7.99 6.15
C GLU A 175 28.01 7.04 6.45
N ASP A 176 29.25 7.53 6.36
CA ASP A 176 30.44 6.74 6.66
C ASP A 176 30.34 6.12 8.07
N ASN A 177 30.41 4.78 8.14
CA ASN A 177 30.25 3.97 9.36
C ASN A 177 28.84 3.85 9.95
N ILE A 178 27.80 4.38 9.29
CA ILE A 178 26.40 4.24 9.73
C ILE A 178 25.63 3.34 8.74
N SER A 179 25.17 2.18 9.21
CA SER A 179 24.42 1.20 8.40
C SER A 179 22.91 1.45 8.33
N THR A 180 22.48 2.66 8.69
CA THR A 180 21.07 3.05 8.80
C THR A 180 20.84 4.45 8.21
N ILE A 181 19.68 4.67 7.60
CA ILE A 181 19.24 6.03 7.22
C ILE A 181 17.85 6.34 7.76
N THR A 182 17.63 7.59 8.17
CA THR A 182 16.30 8.07 8.57
C THR A 182 15.37 8.11 7.37
N VAL A 183 14.13 7.63 7.57
CA VAL A 183 13.10 7.59 6.52
C VAL A 183 12.36 8.92 6.42
N ILE A 184 11.81 9.39 7.55
CA ILE A 184 10.94 10.56 7.59
C ILE A 184 11.78 11.84 7.44
N GLY A 185 11.32 12.76 6.58
CA GLY A 185 12.05 13.98 6.24
C GLY A 185 13.18 13.80 5.22
N ASN A 186 13.56 12.56 4.87
CA ASN A 186 14.64 12.29 3.92
C ASN A 186 14.16 12.43 2.46
N LYS A 187 14.42 13.60 1.86
CA LYS A 187 13.99 13.93 0.50
C LYS A 187 14.70 13.11 -0.58
N GLU A 188 15.99 12.81 -0.40
CA GLU A 188 16.78 12.02 -1.36
C GLU A 188 16.32 10.56 -1.38
N LEU A 189 16.13 9.95 -0.20
CA LEU A 189 15.53 8.62 -0.11
C LEU A 189 14.14 8.60 -0.75
N ASN A 190 13.29 9.60 -0.48
CA ASN A 190 11.97 9.69 -1.09
C ASN A 190 12.02 9.78 -2.62
N LYS A 191 13.01 10.47 -3.21
CA LYS A 191 13.20 10.49 -4.67
C LYS A 191 13.49 9.11 -5.22
N LEU A 192 14.35 8.33 -4.54
CA LEU A 192 14.68 6.95 -4.92
C LEU A 192 13.46 6.03 -4.75
N LEU A 193 12.73 6.14 -3.64
CA LEU A 193 11.50 5.37 -3.40
C LEU A 193 10.39 5.70 -4.42
N LYS A 194 10.29 6.95 -4.88
CA LYS A 194 9.38 7.32 -5.98
C LYS A 194 9.73 6.61 -7.28
N ASN A 195 11.03 6.58 -7.63
CA ASN A 195 11.49 5.88 -8.81
C ASN A 195 11.21 4.37 -8.70
N LEU A 196 11.46 3.80 -7.52
CA LEU A 196 11.17 2.40 -7.25
C LEU A 196 9.67 2.10 -7.40
N ALA A 197 8.79 2.89 -6.78
CA ALA A 197 7.34 2.74 -6.92
C ALA A 197 6.86 2.86 -8.39
N SER A 198 7.55 3.67 -9.20
CA SER A 198 7.29 3.77 -10.64
C SER A 198 7.60 2.47 -11.37
N LEU A 199 8.71 1.79 -11.04
CA LEU A 199 9.07 0.49 -11.64
C LEU A 199 8.02 -0.59 -11.34
N LEU A 200 7.36 -0.51 -10.19
CA LEU A 200 6.35 -1.48 -9.77
C LEU A 200 4.97 -1.22 -10.42
N SER A 201 4.78 -0.07 -11.09
CA SER A 201 3.45 0.37 -11.52
C SER A 201 2.81 -0.54 -12.57
N SER A 202 3.57 -1.04 -13.56
CA SER A 202 3.04 -1.95 -14.58
C SER A 202 2.67 -3.30 -13.99
N VAL A 203 3.52 -3.87 -13.13
CA VAL A 203 3.25 -5.15 -12.46
C VAL A 203 2.00 -5.04 -11.58
N ILE A 204 1.83 -3.93 -10.88
CA ILE A 204 0.61 -3.66 -10.09
C ILE A 204 -0.62 -3.56 -10.98
N ALA A 205 -0.53 -2.84 -12.11
CA ALA A 205 -1.65 -2.71 -13.04
C ALA A 205 -2.07 -4.10 -13.58
N ASN A 206 -1.13 -4.87 -14.10
CA ASN A 206 -1.37 -6.21 -14.63
C ASN A 206 -1.94 -7.16 -13.56
N GLY A 207 -1.38 -7.14 -12.36
CA GLY A 207 -1.90 -7.93 -11.24
C GLY A 207 -3.34 -7.56 -10.88
N ASN A 208 -3.67 -6.27 -10.92
CA ASN A 208 -5.02 -5.76 -10.62
C ASN A 208 -6.06 -6.07 -11.70
N GLU A 209 -5.67 -6.32 -12.95
CA GLU A 209 -6.61 -6.82 -13.97
C GLU A 209 -7.19 -8.18 -13.56
N GLN A 210 -6.35 -9.09 -13.05
CA GLN A 210 -6.82 -10.38 -12.55
C GLN A 210 -7.71 -10.23 -11.31
N ILE A 211 -7.37 -9.30 -10.41
CA ILE A 211 -8.20 -9.00 -9.24
C ILE A 211 -9.58 -8.51 -9.66
N SER A 212 -9.66 -7.67 -10.69
CA SER A 212 -10.92 -7.15 -11.21
C SER A 212 -11.85 -8.28 -11.66
N ARG A 213 -11.32 -9.28 -12.36
CA ARG A 213 -12.07 -10.50 -12.75
C ARG A 213 -12.52 -11.32 -11.55
N ASN A 214 -11.64 -11.51 -10.56
CA ASN A 214 -11.97 -12.26 -9.35
C ASN A 214 -13.09 -11.58 -8.54
N ILE A 215 -13.05 -10.25 -8.43
CA ILE A 215 -14.11 -9.48 -7.77
C ILE A 215 -15.43 -9.67 -8.52
N GLN A 216 -15.44 -9.54 -9.86
CA GLN A 216 -16.65 -9.75 -10.66
C GLN A 216 -17.27 -11.12 -10.42
N HIS A 217 -16.46 -12.18 -10.37
CA HIS A 217 -16.95 -13.53 -10.11
C HIS A 217 -17.63 -13.64 -8.74
N VAL A 218 -17.00 -13.10 -7.68
CA VAL A 218 -17.58 -13.08 -6.33
C VAL A 218 -18.89 -12.29 -6.29
N PHE A 219 -19.04 -11.23 -7.08
CA PHE A 219 -20.31 -10.48 -7.16
C PHE A 219 -21.40 -11.22 -7.96
N ASN A 220 -21.03 -11.99 -8.97
CA ASN A 220 -22.00 -12.77 -9.76
C ASN A 220 -22.53 -13.99 -8.99
N ASP A 221 -21.74 -14.52 -8.05
CA ASP A 221 -22.09 -15.70 -7.26
C ASP A 221 -22.83 -15.38 -5.95
N ALA A 222 -22.98 -14.09 -5.59
CA ALA A 222 -23.53 -13.61 -4.33
C ALA A 222 -24.98 -13.11 -4.44
#